data_AF-A0A7W0KET3-F1
#
_entry.id   AF-A0A7W0KET3-F1
#
_cell.length_a   1.000
_cell.length_b   1.000
_cell.length_c   1.000
_cell.angle_alpha   90.00
_cell.angle_beta   90.00
_cell.angle_gamma   90.00
#
_symmetry.space_group_name_H-M   'P 1'
#
loop_
_entity.id
_entity.type
_entity.pdbx_description
1 polymer ?
#
loop_
_entity_poly.entity_id
_entity_poly.type
_entity_poly.pdbx_seq_one_letter_code
_entity_poly.pdbx_strand_id
1 'polypeptide(L)'
;MFDRLSPRSILLVDGIVSGAMGLLLIASASVLDSVFDLPVAFLRGLGVVLLPWFALLAVVATRTVIRRTAVRFVIAVNLGWVAASILLLFTGWVEP
;
A
#
# COMPACT_ATOMS: atom_id res chain seq x y z
N MET A 1 -19.97 3.37 15.20
CA MET A 1 -18.89 2.34 15.21
C MET A 1 -17.53 2.94 14.82
N PHE A 2 -17.48 3.90 13.89
CA PHE A 2 -16.24 4.61 13.53
C PHE A 2 -15.84 5.75 14.48
N ASP A 3 -16.71 6.14 15.40
CA ASP A 3 -16.53 7.30 16.29
C ASP A 3 -15.37 7.15 17.30
N ARG A 4 -14.78 5.94 17.39
CA ARG A 4 -13.66 5.63 18.28
C ARG A 4 -12.29 5.61 17.59
N LEU A 5 -12.23 5.66 16.26
CA LEU A 5 -10.97 5.54 15.52
C LEU A 5 -10.34 6.91 15.27
N SER A 6 -9.23 7.18 15.94
CA SER A 6 -8.46 8.39 15.69
C SER A 6 -7.77 8.34 14.31
N PRO A 7 -7.55 9.48 13.64
CA PRO A 7 -6.78 9.53 12.39
C PRO A 7 -5.41 8.86 12.50
N ARG A 8 -4.78 8.95 13.68
CA ARG A 8 -3.51 8.29 13.97
C ARG A 8 -3.63 6.76 13.91
N SER A 9 -4.64 6.20 14.56
CA SER A 9 -4.89 4.77 14.56
C SER A 9 -5.14 4.25 13.15
N ILE A 10 -5.90 4.99 12.34
CA ILE A 10 -6.18 4.64 10.94
C ILE A 10 -4.89 4.63 10.12
N LEU A 11 -4.06 5.68 10.21
CA LEU A 11 -2.78 5.75 9.48
C LEU A 11 -1.80 4.66 9.90
N LEU A 12 -1.78 4.29 11.19
CA LEU A 12 -0.94 3.19 11.67
C LEU A 12 -1.41 1.84 11.13
N VAL A 13 -2.71 1.58 11.12
CA VAL A 13 -3.26 0.34 10.55
C VAL A 13 -2.97 0.25 9.05
N ASP A 14 -3.22 1.34 8.30
CA ASP A 14 -2.90 1.42 6.87
C ASP A 14 -1.41 1.16 6.63
N GLY A 15 -0.54 1.83 7.40
CA GLY A 15 0.90 1.62 7.34
C GLY A 15 1.31 0.18 7.62
N ILE A 16 0.86 -0.41 8.74
CA ILE A 16 1.23 -1.78 9.13
C ILE A 16 0.78 -2.78 8.08
N VAL A 17 -0.45 -2.67 7.58
CA VAL A 17 -0.98 -3.57 6.54
C VAL A 17 -0.18 -3.40 5.25
N SER A 18 0.11 -2.17 4.83
CA SER A 18 0.92 -1.88 3.66
C SER A 18 2.34 -2.44 3.79
N GLY A 19 2.99 -2.26 4.94
CA GLY A 19 4.32 -2.78 5.22
C GLY A 19 4.36 -4.30 5.27
N ALA A 20 3.39 -4.93 5.93
CA ALA A 20 3.25 -6.39 5.98
C ALA A 20 3.03 -6.97 4.58
N MET A 21 2.17 -6.34 3.78
CA MET A 21 1.97 -6.73 2.38
C MET A 21 3.26 -6.55 1.57
N GLY A 22 3.96 -5.43 1.75
CA GLY A 22 5.22 -5.19 1.05
C GLY A 22 6.28 -6.25 1.35
N LEU A 23 6.45 -6.62 2.61
CA LEU A 23 7.33 -7.71 3.04
C LEU A 23 6.89 -9.06 2.48
N LEU A 24 5.59 -9.36 2.50
CA LEU A 24 5.03 -10.59 1.95
C LEU A 24 5.30 -10.69 0.44
N LEU A 25 5.05 -9.62 -0.31
CA LEU A 25 5.30 -9.56 -1.75
C LEU A 25 6.78 -9.76 -2.08
N ILE A 26 7.70 -9.18 -1.30
CA ILE A 26 9.15 -9.36 -1.50
C ILE A 26 9.57 -10.80 -1.20
N ALA A 27 9.19 -11.31 -0.03
CA ALA A 27 9.65 -12.59 0.50
C ALA A 27 9.04 -13.79 -0.25
N SER A 28 7.76 -13.67 -0.63
CA SER A 28 7.00 -14.76 -1.23
C SER A 28 6.78 -14.60 -2.73
N ALA A 29 7.46 -13.65 -3.39
CA ALA A 29 7.25 -13.32 -4.81
C ALA A 29 7.22 -14.55 -5.72
N SER A 30 8.17 -15.48 -5.58
CA SER A 30 8.24 -16.70 -6.42
C SER A 30 7.10 -17.69 -6.15
N VAL A 31 6.58 -17.73 -4.93
CA VAL A 31 5.41 -18.55 -4.60
C VAL A 31 4.15 -17.91 -5.17
N LEU A 32 4.02 -16.58 -5.02
CA LEU A 32 2.87 -15.82 -5.50
C LEU A 32 2.82 -15.77 -7.04
N ASP A 33 3.97 -15.73 -7.72
CA ASP A 33 4.12 -15.88 -9.17
C ASP A 33 3.45 -17.18 -9.64
N SER A 34 3.74 -18.33 -9.02
CA SER A 34 3.07 -19.60 -9.38
C SER A 34 1.55 -19.66 -9.11
N VAL A 35 1.01 -18.74 -8.32
CA VAL A 35 -0.42 -18.71 -7.95
C VAL A 35 -1.19 -17.69 -8.79
N PHE A 36 -0.59 -16.54 -9.06
CA PHE A 36 -1.21 -15.43 -9.78
C PHE A 36 -0.72 -15.27 -11.21
N ASP A 37 0.29 -16.06 -11.60
CA ASP A 37 1.02 -15.96 -12.87
C ASP A 37 1.72 -14.59 -13.04
N LEU A 38 1.81 -13.78 -11.98
CA LEU A 38 2.37 -12.44 -12.06
C LEU A 38 3.91 -12.45 -11.94
N PRO A 39 4.64 -11.72 -12.81
CA PRO A 39 6.09 -11.73 -12.81
C PRO A 39 6.70 -11.43 -11.44
N VAL A 40 7.60 -12.30 -10.97
CA VAL A 40 8.37 -12.12 -9.71
C VAL A 40 8.94 -10.72 -9.54
N ALA A 41 9.50 -10.14 -10.60
CA ALA A 41 10.09 -8.80 -10.56
C ALA A 41 9.03 -7.71 -10.31
N PHE A 42 7.84 -7.86 -10.88
CA PHE A 42 6.71 -6.96 -10.65
C PHE A 42 6.24 -7.04 -9.20
N LEU A 43 6.04 -8.25 -8.67
CA LEU A 43 5.63 -8.47 -7.27
C LEU A 43 6.65 -7.89 -6.27
N ARG A 44 7.95 -8.15 -6.49
CA ARG A 44 9.02 -7.55 -5.67
C ARG A 44 9.05 -6.03 -5.77
N GLY A 45 8.86 -5.49 -6.98
CA GLY A 45 8.79 -4.05 -7.23
C GLY A 45 7.65 -3.39 -6.44
N LEU A 46 6.44 -3.97 -6.50
CA LEU A 46 5.30 -3.50 -5.70
C LEU A 46 5.62 -3.56 -4.21
N GLY A 47 6.23 -4.65 -3.74
CA GLY A 47 6.60 -4.79 -2.35
C GLY A 47 7.61 -3.73 -1.88
N VAL A 48 8.60 -3.41 -2.71
CA VAL A 48 9.57 -2.33 -2.44
C VAL A 48 8.88 -0.98 -2.40
N VAL A 49 7.90 -0.69 -3.26
CA VAL A 49 7.14 0.58 -3.26
C VAL A 49 6.30 0.74 -1.99
N LEU A 50 5.78 -0.35 -1.42
CA LEU A 50 4.98 -0.31 -0.20
C LEU A 50 5.79 -0.01 1.06
N LEU A 51 7.10 -0.29 1.10
CA LEU A 51 7.92 -0.02 2.28
C LEU A 51 8.12 1.49 2.56
N PRO A 52 8.46 2.34 1.57
CA PRO A 52 8.42 3.79 1.74
C PRO A 52 7.04 4.32 2.11
N TRP A 53 5.96 3.72 1.57
CA TRP A 53 4.59 4.10 1.92
C TRP A 53 4.30 3.85 3.40
N PHE A 54 4.62 2.65 3.91
CA PHE A 54 4.57 2.34 5.33
C PHE A 54 5.37 3.33 6.17
N ALA A 55 6.62 3.61 5.79
CA ALA A 55 7.48 4.54 6.52
C ALA A 55 6.89 5.96 6.55
N LEU A 56 6.33 6.43 5.44
CA LEU A 56 5.65 7.72 5.35
C LEU A 56 4.47 7.78 6.32
N LEU A 57 3.59 6.77 6.32
CA LEU A 57 2.43 6.74 7.20
C LEU A 57 2.82 6.67 8.68
N ALA A 58 3.83 5.88 9.02
CA ALA A 58 4.39 5.82 10.37
C ALA A 58 4.91 7.20 10.81
N VAL A 59 5.67 7.90 9.96
CA VAL A 59 6.19 9.25 10.25
C VAL A 59 5.08 10.30 10.38
N VAL A 60 3.99 10.20 9.61
CA VAL A 60 2.84 11.10 9.77
C VAL A 60 2.12 10.81 11.08
N ALA A 61 1.99 9.54 11.47
CA ALA A 61 1.33 9.14 12.70
C ALA A 61 2.05 9.62 13.98
N THR A 62 3.38 9.84 13.93
CA THR A 62 4.14 10.38 15.08
C THR A 62 3.90 11.87 15.34
N ARG A 63 3.26 12.60 14.41
CA ARG A 63 3.02 14.04 14.57
C ARG A 63 1.98 14.30 15.65
N THR A 64 2.23 15.33 16.46
CA THR A 64 1.32 15.79 17.53
C THR A 64 -0.04 16.18 16.95
N VAL A 65 -0.03 16.99 15.88
CA VAL A 65 -1.20 17.37 15.10
C VAL A 65 -1.09 16.80 13.69
N ILE A 66 -2.00 15.89 13.34
CA ILE A 66 -2.12 15.37 11.98
C ILE A 66 -2.93 16.37 11.16
N ARG A 67 -2.26 16.99 10.18
CA ARG A 67 -2.90 17.99 9.31
C ARG A 67 -3.91 17.33 8.39
N ARG A 68 -5.06 17.97 8.15
CA ARG A 68 -6.08 17.51 7.19
C ARG A 68 -5.51 17.33 5.78
N THR A 69 -4.53 18.15 5.39
CA THR A 69 -3.84 18.03 4.10
C THR A 69 -3.07 16.72 3.97
N ALA A 70 -2.43 16.24 5.04
CA ALA A 70 -1.74 14.95 5.04
C ALA A 70 -2.73 13.79 4.88
N VAL A 71 -3.88 13.84 5.57
CA VAL A 71 -4.94 12.83 5.42
C VAL A 71 -5.49 12.82 3.99
N ARG A 72 -5.76 14.00 3.40
CA ARG A 72 -6.23 14.10 2.01
C ARG A 72 -5.21 13.57 1.01
N PHE A 73 -3.92 13.83 1.24
CA PHE A 73 -2.85 13.25 0.44
C PHE A 73 -2.86 11.72 0.51
N VAL A 74 -2.98 11.15 1.71
CA VAL A 74 -3.07 9.70 1.91
C VAL A 74 -4.25 9.08 1.16
N ILE A 75 -5.42 9.73 1.23
CA ILE A 75 -6.60 9.32 0.47
C ILE A 75 -6.32 9.38 -1.03
N ALA A 76 -5.76 10.47 -1.54
CA ALA A 76 -5.49 10.65 -2.97
C ALA A 76 -4.53 9.59 -3.52
N VAL A 77 -3.46 9.28 -2.78
CA VAL A 77 -2.51 8.23 -3.18
C VAL A 77 -3.17 6.84 -3.19
N ASN A 78 -3.93 6.51 -2.15
CA ASN A 78 -4.68 5.24 -2.12
C ASN A 78 -5.68 5.13 -3.27
N LEU A 79 -6.42 6.21 -3.58
CA LEU A 79 -7.32 6.23 -4.73
C LEU A 79 -6.57 6.05 -6.05
N GLY A 80 -5.41 6.68 -6.19
CA GLY A 80 -4.52 6.48 -7.35
C GLY A 80 -4.06 5.03 -7.47
N TRP A 81 -3.67 4.40 -6.35
CA TRP A 81 -3.26 2.99 -6.31
C TRP A 81 -4.40 2.05 -6.72
N VAL A 82 -5.61 2.26 -6.21
CA VAL A 82 -6.80 1.50 -6.57
C VAL A 82 -7.12 1.67 -8.06
N ALA A 83 -7.11 2.92 -8.56
CA ALA A 83 -7.35 3.19 -9.97
C ALA A 83 -6.30 2.50 -10.86
N ALA A 84 -5.01 2.58 -10.50
CA ALA A 84 -3.94 1.90 -11.23
C ALA A 84 -4.11 0.37 -11.22
N SER A 85 -4.51 -0.20 -10.07
CA SER A 85 -4.77 -1.64 -9.94
C SER A 85 -5.94 -2.09 -10.82
N ILE A 86 -7.02 -1.32 -10.87
CA ILE A 86 -8.17 -1.58 -11.75
C ILE A 86 -7.75 -1.47 -13.22
N LEU A 87 -7.02 -0.42 -13.60
CA LEU A 87 -6.55 -0.22 -14.97
C LEU A 87 -5.65 -1.38 -15.43
N LEU A 88 -4.78 -1.87 -14.55
CA LEU A 88 -3.88 -3.00 -14.84
C LEU A 88 -4.63 -4.23 -15.35
N LEU A 89 -5.84 -4.49 -14.83
CA LEU A 89 -6.69 -5.62 -15.25
C LEU A 89 -7.15 -5.54 -16.70
N PHE A 90 -7.18 -4.34 -17.29
CA PHE A 90 -7.72 -4.09 -18.63
C PHE A 90 -6.66 -3.66 -19.65
N THR A 91 -5.43 -3.35 -19.22
CA THR A 91 -4.42 -2.76 -20.11
C THR A 91 -3.42 -3.77 -20.68
N GLY A 92 -3.32 -4.98 -20.11
CA GLY A 92 -2.30 -5.97 -20.52
C GLY A 92 -0.86 -5.51 -20.24
N TRP A 93 -0.68 -4.47 -19.42
CA TRP A 93 0.65 -3.96 -19.05
C TRP A 93 1.47 -4.95 -18.22
N VAL A 94 0.77 -5.86 -17.55
CA VAL A 94 1.34 -6.99 -16.84
C VAL A 94 0.55 -8.20 -17.28
N GLU A 95 1.24 -9.16 -17.86
CA GLU A 95 0.66 -10.45 -18.21
C GLU A 95 0.70 -11.35 -16.96
N PRO A 96 -0.41 -12.00 -16.58
CA PRO A 96 -0.34 -13.27 -15.89
C PRO A 96 0.27 -14.31 -16.85
#